data_AF-A0A9P6CB81-F1
#
_entry.id   AF-A0A9P6CB81-F1
#
_cell.length_a   1.000
_cell.length_b   1.000
_cell.length_c   1.000
_cell.angle_alpha   90.00
_cell.angle_beta   90.00
_cell.angle_gamma   90.00
#
_symmetry.space_group_name_H-M   'P 1'
#
loop_
_entity.id
_entity.type
_entity.pdbx_description
1 polymer ?
#
loop_
_entity_poly.entity_id
_entity_poly.type
_entity_poly.pdbx_seq_one_letter_code
_entity_poly.pdbx_strand_id
1 'polypeptide(L)'
;MYLLLEMGRRTLYHTPEEKQKANRVKSKQHYDKDKKAICMRRSIRYRDEVQKLDRSFPPSGHPDYWCERAERVASMFTTLIGESSFHFIDNLYRQYIIDHNNNTFRDASIQVGNLLKQVRRAQEDILQDKGVGKELARCEEISASILNVLNALEDVLCHGMSGFGDVVESHSRRELLYQVLPSS
;
A
#
# COMPACT_ATOMS: atom_id res chain seq x y z
N MET A 1 18.22 -74.95 -4.49
CA MET A 1 17.94 -73.99 -5.57
C MET A 1 16.46 -73.63 -5.49
N TYR A 2 16.11 -72.54 -4.81
CA TYR A 2 14.74 -72.04 -4.71
C TYR A 2 14.71 -70.59 -5.21
N LEU A 3 13.89 -70.35 -6.24
CA LEU A 3 13.65 -69.08 -6.90
C LEU A 3 12.86 -68.15 -5.97
N LEU A 4 13.52 -67.12 -5.42
CA LEU A 4 12.83 -65.97 -4.83
C LEU A 4 12.20 -65.18 -5.98
N LEU A 5 10.92 -65.45 -6.26
CA LEU A 5 10.10 -64.62 -7.14
C LEU A 5 10.04 -63.21 -6.54
N GLU A 6 10.73 -62.27 -7.18
CA GLU A 6 10.57 -60.85 -6.94
C GLU A 6 9.10 -60.48 -7.12
N MET A 7 8.39 -60.31 -6.00
CA MET A 7 7.04 -59.75 -6.00
C MET A 7 7.15 -58.28 -6.37
N GLY A 8 7.17 -58.00 -7.67
CA GLY A 8 7.19 -56.67 -8.23
C GLY A 8 6.09 -55.80 -7.63
N ARG A 9 6.44 -54.56 -7.30
CA ARG A 9 5.53 -53.58 -6.68
C ARG A 9 4.27 -53.44 -7.55
N ARG A 10 3.09 -53.73 -7.00
CA ARG A 10 1.82 -53.64 -7.74
C ARG A 10 1.64 -52.26 -8.36
N THR A 11 1.40 -52.23 -9.67
CA THR A 11 1.13 -51.00 -10.42
C THR A 11 -0.25 -50.45 -10.02
N LEU A 12 -0.30 -49.19 -9.60
CA LEU A 12 -1.53 -48.54 -9.09
C LEU A 12 -2.51 -48.14 -10.22
N TYR A 13 -2.04 -48.03 -11.46
CA TYR A 13 -2.84 -47.62 -12.62
C TYR A 13 -2.60 -48.59 -13.77
N HIS A 14 -3.67 -49.03 -14.43
CA HIS A 14 -3.60 -50.01 -15.52
C HIS A 14 -3.57 -49.32 -16.89
N THR A 15 -4.09 -48.10 -16.97
CA THR A 15 -4.10 -47.31 -18.21
C THR A 15 -3.45 -45.93 -18.02
N PRO A 16 -2.91 -45.33 -19.09
CA PRO A 16 -2.41 -43.96 -19.04
C PRO A 16 -3.53 -42.94 -18.70
N GLU A 17 -4.76 -43.22 -19.09
CA GLU A 17 -5.93 -42.37 -18.80
C GLU A 17 -6.26 -42.33 -17.31
N GLU A 18 -6.26 -43.48 -16.64
CA GLU A 18 -6.45 -43.57 -15.19
C GLU A 18 -5.40 -42.77 -14.43
N LYS A 19 -4.13 -42.90 -14.84
CA LYS A 19 -3.03 -42.13 -14.26
C LYS A 19 -3.23 -40.62 -14.44
N GLN A 20 -3.68 -40.18 -15.62
CA GLN A 20 -3.98 -38.77 -15.86
C GLN A 20 -5.14 -38.27 -14.99
N LYS A 21 -6.23 -39.04 -14.88
CA LYS A 21 -7.38 -38.67 -14.05
C LYS A 21 -6.99 -38.57 -12.57
N ALA A 22 -6.23 -39.54 -12.07
CA ALA A 22 -5.72 -39.53 -10.70
C ALA A 22 -4.79 -38.31 -10.45
N ASN A 23 -3.90 -37.99 -11.39
CA ASN A 23 -3.06 -36.80 -11.30
C ASN A 23 -3.90 -35.51 -11.27
N ARG A 24 -4.92 -35.37 -12.12
CA ARG A 24 -5.82 -34.20 -12.10
C ARG A 24 -6.53 -34.04 -10.76
N VAL A 25 -7.05 -35.12 -10.19
CA VAL A 25 -7.71 -35.11 -8.87
C VAL A 25 -6.71 -34.72 -7.78
N LYS A 26 -5.53 -35.34 -7.78
CA LYS A 26 -4.46 -35.03 -6.83
C LYS A 26 -4.03 -33.57 -6.92
N SER A 27 -3.82 -33.04 -8.12
CA SER A 27 -3.46 -31.64 -8.35
C SER A 27 -4.56 -30.69 -7.90
N LYS A 28 -5.83 -31.01 -8.17
CA LYS A 28 -6.98 -30.22 -7.70
C LYS A 28 -7.02 -30.17 -6.18
N GLN A 29 -6.96 -31.32 -5.51
CA GLN A 29 -6.95 -31.39 -4.04
C GLN A 29 -5.78 -30.62 -3.42
N HIS A 30 -4.59 -30.77 -4.00
CA HIS A 30 -3.42 -30.00 -3.57
C HIS A 30 -3.63 -28.49 -3.73
N TYR A 31 -4.13 -28.05 -4.89
CA TYR A 31 -4.40 -26.64 -5.13
C TYR A 31 -5.46 -26.08 -4.17
N ASP A 32 -6.54 -26.81 -3.94
CA ASP A 32 -7.61 -26.39 -3.03
C ASP A 32 -7.10 -26.27 -1.58
N LYS A 33 -6.26 -27.22 -1.14
CA LYS A 33 -5.61 -27.17 0.18
C LYS A 33 -4.66 -25.98 0.33
N ASP A 34 -3.86 -25.70 -0.70
CA ASP A 34 -2.77 -24.72 -0.63
C ASP A 34 -3.11 -23.37 -1.26
N LYS A 35 -4.35 -23.17 -1.72
CA LYS A 35 -4.81 -21.97 -2.45
C LYS A 35 -4.42 -20.68 -1.72
N LYS A 36 -4.68 -20.60 -0.42
CA LYS A 36 -4.34 -19.42 0.40
C LYS A 36 -2.84 -19.14 0.43
N ALA A 37 -2.01 -20.16 0.62
CA ALA A 37 -0.56 -20.03 0.65
C ALA A 37 0.01 -19.69 -0.74
N ILE A 38 -0.58 -20.20 -1.81
CA ILE A 38 -0.21 -19.84 -3.19
C ILE A 38 -0.56 -18.36 -3.46
N CYS A 39 -1.77 -17.92 -3.12
CA CYS A 39 -2.19 -16.52 -3.25
C CYS A 39 -1.27 -15.59 -2.44
N MET A 40 -0.96 -15.93 -1.19
CA MET A 40 -0.05 -15.16 -0.35
C MET A 40 1.36 -15.06 -0.98
N ARG A 41 1.95 -16.18 -1.43
CA ARG A 41 3.27 -16.17 -2.09
C ARG A 41 3.28 -15.38 -3.40
N ARG A 42 2.18 -15.40 -4.16
CA ARG A 42 2.05 -14.59 -5.39
C ARG A 42 1.95 -13.10 -5.05
N SER A 43 1.18 -12.75 -4.02
CA SER A 43 1.07 -11.37 -3.55
C SER A 43 2.41 -10.81 -3.09
N ILE A 44 3.19 -11.60 -2.35
CA ILE A 44 4.53 -11.19 -1.89
C ILE A 44 5.47 -10.98 -3.10
N ARG A 45 5.54 -11.95 -4.02
CA ARG A 45 6.36 -11.82 -5.23
C ARG A 45 6.00 -10.61 -6.08
N TYR A 46 4.70 -10.37 -6.29
CA TYR A 46 4.22 -9.21 -7.02
C TYR A 46 4.65 -7.91 -6.34
N ARG A 47 4.55 -7.83 -5.01
CA ARG A 47 5.01 -6.67 -4.24
C ARG A 47 6.52 -6.45 -4.39
N ASP A 48 7.32 -7.51 -4.31
CA ASP A 48 8.77 -7.44 -4.49
C ASP A 48 9.15 -7.02 -5.92
N GLU A 49 8.45 -7.52 -6.94
CA GLU A 49 8.67 -7.16 -8.35
C GLU A 49 8.30 -5.71 -8.62
N VAL A 50 7.15 -5.25 -8.12
CA VAL A 50 6.75 -3.83 -8.21
C VAL A 50 7.75 -2.95 -7.47
N GLN A 51 8.24 -3.37 -6.30
CA GLN A 51 9.23 -2.61 -5.54
C GLN A 51 10.61 -2.59 -6.22
N LYS A 52 10.97 -3.65 -6.97
CA LYS A 52 12.18 -3.68 -7.81
C LYS A 52 12.05 -2.78 -9.03
N LEU A 53 10.90 -2.76 -9.68
CA LEU A 53 10.59 -1.84 -10.78
C LEU A 53 10.54 -0.39 -10.29
N ASP A 54 10.06 -0.16 -9.08
CA ASP A 54 10.09 1.17 -8.49
C ASP A 54 11.53 1.64 -8.17
N ARG A 55 12.46 0.69 -8.01
CA ARG A 55 13.90 0.96 -7.85
C ARG A 55 14.67 0.96 -9.16
N SER A 56 14.09 0.53 -10.29
CA SER A 56 14.78 0.70 -11.56
C SER A 56 14.93 2.19 -11.81
N PHE A 57 16.17 2.61 -11.98
CA PHE A 57 16.53 3.97 -12.37
C PHE A 57 15.59 4.45 -13.48
N PRO A 58 15.24 5.75 -13.51
CA PRO A 58 14.49 6.32 -14.61
C PRO A 58 15.14 5.85 -15.92
N PRO A 59 14.35 5.50 -16.96
CA PRO A 59 14.93 5.22 -18.26
C PRO A 59 15.88 6.37 -18.60
N SER A 60 17.18 6.05 -18.64
CA SER A 60 18.26 7.03 -18.63
C SER A 60 18.05 8.01 -19.78
N GLY A 61 17.83 9.28 -19.44
CA GLY A 61 17.71 10.36 -20.43
C GLY A 61 16.34 11.02 -20.59
N HIS A 62 15.35 10.77 -19.73
CA HIS A 62 14.11 11.55 -19.73
C HIS A 62 14.14 12.66 -18.65
N PRO A 63 14.54 13.90 -18.99
CA PRO A 63 14.73 14.98 -18.01
C PRO A 63 13.46 15.31 -17.23
N ASP A 64 12.28 15.01 -17.76
CA ASP A 64 11.00 15.33 -17.11
C ASP A 64 10.38 14.17 -16.32
N TYR A 65 11.04 13.00 -16.28
CA TYR A 65 10.48 11.81 -15.64
C TYR A 65 10.09 12.04 -14.18
N TRP A 66 10.96 12.69 -13.40
CA TRP A 66 10.71 12.91 -11.97
C TRP A 66 9.63 13.98 -11.73
N CYS A 67 9.53 14.96 -12.63
CA CYS A 67 8.45 15.95 -12.60
C CYS A 67 7.09 15.28 -12.87
N GLU A 68 7.00 14.48 -13.93
CA GLU A 68 5.81 13.69 -14.24
C GLU A 68 5.44 12.74 -13.10
N ARG A 69 6.44 12.15 -12.46
CA ARG A 69 6.24 11.27 -11.31
C ARG A 69 5.67 12.02 -10.11
N ALA A 70 6.18 13.21 -9.80
CA ALA A 70 5.64 14.07 -8.74
C ALA A 70 4.16 14.44 -9.02
N GLU A 71 3.84 14.81 -10.26
CA GLU A 71 2.46 15.12 -10.66
C GLU A 71 1.54 13.89 -10.61
N ARG A 72 2.06 12.69 -10.92
CA ARG A 72 1.31 11.44 -10.72
C ARG A 72 1.02 11.20 -9.24
N VAL A 73 1.98 11.44 -8.35
CA VAL A 73 1.76 11.35 -6.90
C VAL A 73 0.73 12.38 -6.44
N ALA A 74 0.77 13.60 -6.96
CA ALA A 74 -0.26 14.62 -6.68
C ALA A 74 -1.65 14.15 -7.12
N SER A 75 -1.78 13.57 -8.32
CA SER A 75 -3.04 13.01 -8.81
C SER A 75 -3.55 11.83 -7.98
N MET A 76 -2.65 10.96 -7.51
CA MET A 76 -3.00 9.87 -6.59
C MET A 76 -3.44 10.40 -5.23
N PHE A 77 -2.80 11.46 -4.76
CA PHE A 77 -3.14 12.12 -3.51
C PHE A 77 -4.53 12.77 -3.58
N THR A 78 -4.83 13.54 -4.64
CA THR A 78 -6.17 14.11 -4.85
C THR A 78 -7.23 13.04 -4.99
N THR A 79 -6.94 11.93 -5.67
CA THR A 79 -7.85 10.78 -5.76
C THR A 79 -8.12 10.14 -4.38
N LEU A 80 -7.10 10.07 -3.52
CA LEU A 80 -7.21 9.48 -2.18
C LEU A 80 -8.02 10.37 -1.22
N ILE A 81 -7.75 11.68 -1.20
CA ILE A 81 -8.40 12.62 -0.26
C ILE A 81 -9.74 13.14 -0.79
N GLY A 82 -9.98 13.08 -2.10
CA GLY A 82 -11.14 13.69 -2.74
C GLY A 82 -11.00 15.21 -2.85
N GLU A 83 -12.11 15.92 -2.60
CA GLU A 83 -12.20 17.37 -2.84
C GLU A 83 -11.52 18.21 -1.76
N SER A 84 -11.39 17.70 -0.53
CA SER A 84 -10.82 18.46 0.58
C SER A 84 -10.20 17.56 1.63
N SER A 85 -9.01 17.94 2.11
CA SER A 85 -8.35 17.33 3.26
C SER A 85 -9.21 17.34 4.52
N PHE A 86 -9.96 18.43 4.75
CA PHE A 86 -10.90 18.53 5.87
C PHE A 86 -11.97 17.45 5.77
N HIS A 87 -12.64 17.32 4.61
CA HIS A 87 -13.69 16.32 4.42
C HIS A 87 -13.17 14.89 4.53
N PHE A 88 -11.97 14.65 4.01
CA PHE A 88 -11.31 13.35 4.15
C PHE A 88 -11.14 12.96 5.63
N ILE A 89 -10.52 13.83 6.44
CA ILE A 89 -10.24 13.53 7.85
C ILE A 89 -11.53 13.53 8.68
N ASP A 90 -12.47 14.44 8.42
CA ASP A 90 -13.78 14.48 9.09
C ASP A 90 -14.58 13.19 8.84
N ASN A 91 -14.52 12.65 7.62
CA ASN A 91 -15.16 11.36 7.32
C ASN A 91 -14.51 10.21 8.09
N LEU A 92 -13.18 10.17 8.19
CA LEU A 92 -12.48 9.17 9.02
C LEU A 92 -12.84 9.32 10.49
N TYR A 93 -12.97 10.55 10.99
CA TYR A 93 -13.43 10.83 12.34
C TYR A 93 -14.84 10.32 12.59
N ARG A 94 -15.79 10.59 11.68
CA ARG A 94 -17.16 10.07 11.79
C ARG A 94 -17.19 8.53 11.83
N GLN A 95 -16.38 7.87 11.00
CA GLN A 95 -16.23 6.42 11.03
C GLN A 95 -15.64 5.96 12.36
N TYR A 96 -14.63 6.65 12.87
CA TYR A 96 -14.03 6.37 14.16
C TYR A 96 -15.04 6.47 15.33
N ILE A 97 -15.92 7.47 15.32
CA ILE A 97 -16.98 7.61 16.33
C ILE A 97 -17.96 6.43 16.32
N ILE A 98 -18.19 5.82 15.16
CA ILE A 98 -19.08 4.66 15.04
C ILE A 98 -18.32 3.39 15.47
N ASP A 99 -17.15 3.14 14.90
CA ASP A 99 -16.44 1.86 15.00
C ASP A 99 -15.49 1.77 16.19
N HIS A 100 -15.15 2.92 16.82
CA HIS A 100 -14.19 3.05 17.92
C HIS A 100 -12.80 2.44 17.60
N ASN A 101 -12.43 2.43 16.32
CA ASN A 101 -11.26 1.74 15.83
C ASN A 101 -10.19 2.72 15.30
N ASN A 102 -9.10 2.86 16.05
CA ASN A 102 -7.95 3.70 15.66
C ASN A 102 -7.23 3.23 14.39
N ASN A 103 -7.45 1.98 13.94
CA ASN A 103 -6.79 1.45 12.75
C ASN A 103 -7.18 2.23 11.48
N THR A 104 -8.36 2.84 11.44
CA THR A 104 -8.80 3.67 10.29
C THR A 104 -7.84 4.83 10.02
N PHE A 105 -7.46 5.58 11.06
CA PHE A 105 -6.48 6.67 10.92
C PHE A 105 -5.08 6.16 10.66
N ARG A 106 -4.70 5.03 11.28
CA ARG A 106 -3.39 4.42 11.07
C ARG A 106 -3.20 3.98 9.62
N ASP A 107 -4.19 3.31 9.04
CA ASP A 107 -4.16 2.81 7.67
C ASP A 107 -4.14 3.98 6.68
N ALA A 108 -4.92 5.05 6.95
CA ALA A 108 -4.85 6.29 6.17
C ALA A 108 -3.45 6.93 6.26
N SER A 109 -2.86 7.03 7.45
CA SER A 109 -1.53 7.60 7.66
C SER A 109 -0.45 6.82 6.90
N ILE A 110 -0.54 5.49 6.87
CA ILE A 110 0.37 4.64 6.07
C ILE A 110 0.22 4.93 4.58
N GLN A 111 -1.01 5.07 4.07
CA GLN A 111 -1.25 5.37 2.66
C GLN A 111 -0.70 6.74 2.27
N VAL A 112 -1.01 7.78 3.03
CA VAL A 112 -0.52 9.15 2.80
C VAL A 112 1.01 9.21 2.97
N GLY A 113 1.58 8.56 3.97
CA GLY A 113 3.03 8.48 4.19
C GLY A 113 3.78 7.81 3.05
N ASN A 114 3.18 6.81 2.39
CA ASN A 114 3.76 6.19 1.19
C ASN A 114 3.79 7.16 -0.01
N LEU A 115 2.81 8.05 -0.15
CA LEU A 115 2.82 9.10 -1.17
C LEU A 115 3.90 10.13 -0.86
N LEU A 116 4.02 10.55 0.41
CA LEU A 116 5.07 11.49 0.85
C LEU A 116 6.48 10.95 0.55
N LYS A 117 6.71 9.66 0.82
CA LYS A 117 7.98 9.01 0.50
C LYS A 117 8.29 9.03 -1.00
N GLN A 118 7.28 8.84 -1.84
CA GLN A 118 7.46 8.87 -3.30
C GLN A 118 7.78 10.27 -3.83
N VAL A 119 7.08 11.31 -3.34
CA VAL A 119 7.37 12.69 -3.76
C VAL A 119 8.74 13.16 -3.26
N ARG A 120 9.14 12.80 -2.02
CA ARG A 120 10.48 13.14 -1.49
C ARG A 120 11.60 12.53 -2.31
N ARG A 121 11.43 11.29 -2.77
CA ARG A 121 12.39 10.68 -3.70
C ARG A 121 12.48 11.48 -5.01
N ALA A 122 11.33 11.87 -5.58
CA ALA A 122 11.32 12.72 -6.76
C ALA A 122 11.98 14.09 -6.51
N GLN A 123 11.83 14.68 -5.31
CA GLN A 123 12.54 15.92 -4.93
C GLN A 123 14.05 15.74 -4.92
N GLU A 124 14.56 14.68 -4.29
CA GLU A 124 15.99 14.37 -4.24
C GLU A 124 16.57 14.22 -5.66
N ASP A 125 15.87 13.48 -6.52
CA ASP A 125 16.31 13.24 -7.89
C ASP A 125 16.19 14.52 -8.77
N ILE A 126 15.13 15.33 -8.62
CA ILE A 126 15.00 16.63 -9.31
C ILE A 126 16.10 17.58 -8.88
N LEU A 127 16.40 17.65 -7.58
CA LEU A 127 17.46 18.50 -7.04
C LEU A 127 18.83 18.07 -7.60
N GLN A 128 19.06 16.76 -7.75
CA GLN A 128 20.30 16.24 -8.31
C GLN A 128 20.44 16.49 -9.82
N ASP A 129 19.35 16.37 -10.59
CA ASP A 129 19.37 16.49 -12.06
C ASP A 129 19.26 17.95 -12.54
N LYS A 130 18.30 18.70 -11.99
CA LYS A 130 17.94 20.07 -12.42
C LYS A 130 18.39 21.17 -11.47
N GLY A 131 18.78 20.83 -10.24
CA GLY A 131 19.13 21.80 -9.21
C GLY A 131 17.90 22.50 -8.60
N VAL A 132 18.13 23.70 -8.05
CA VAL A 132 17.06 24.53 -7.46
C VAL A 132 16.34 25.28 -8.57
N GLY A 133 15.04 25.06 -8.71
CA GLY A 133 14.23 25.61 -9.80
C GLY A 133 12.73 25.50 -9.56
N LYS A 134 11.94 25.81 -10.59
CA LYS A 134 10.47 25.77 -10.52
C LYS A 134 9.93 24.35 -10.33
N GLU A 135 10.62 23.37 -10.90
CA GLU A 135 10.32 21.95 -10.81
C GLU A 135 10.45 21.46 -9.36
N LEU A 136 11.52 21.87 -8.67
CA LEU A 136 11.71 21.55 -7.26
C LEU A 136 10.65 22.23 -6.40
N ALA A 137 10.42 23.52 -6.61
CA ALA A 137 9.39 24.28 -5.88
C ALA A 137 7.99 23.66 -6.04
N ARG A 138 7.64 23.23 -7.26
CA ARG A 138 6.38 22.51 -7.51
C ARG A 138 6.30 21.20 -6.75
N CYS A 139 7.38 20.44 -6.72
CA CYS A 139 7.46 19.19 -5.96
C CYS A 139 7.37 19.43 -4.44
N GLU A 140 7.95 20.53 -3.94
CA GLU A 140 7.83 21.01 -2.56
C GLU A 140 6.39 21.35 -2.18
N GLU A 141 5.65 22.07 -3.02
CA GLU A 141 4.22 22.34 -2.82
C GLU A 141 3.41 21.06 -2.64
N ILE A 142 3.62 20.07 -3.53
CA ILE A 142 2.96 18.76 -3.45
C ILE A 142 3.32 18.07 -2.14
N SER A 143 4.61 18.06 -1.78
CA SER A 143 5.06 17.41 -0.54
C SER A 143 4.50 18.09 0.72
N ALA A 144 4.38 19.42 0.72
CA ALA A 144 3.85 20.19 1.83
C ALA A 144 2.36 19.90 2.03
N SER A 145 1.58 19.82 0.93
CA SER A 145 0.16 19.45 1.00
C SER A 145 -0.05 18.04 1.56
N ILE A 146 0.75 17.06 1.10
CA ILE A 146 0.70 15.68 1.62
C ILE A 146 1.10 15.65 3.10
N LEU A 147 2.16 16.38 3.48
CA LEU A 147 2.65 16.45 4.86
C LEU A 147 1.63 17.06 5.80
N ASN A 148 0.89 18.11 5.38
CA ASN A 148 -0.15 18.72 6.20
C ASN A 148 -1.26 17.72 6.54
N VAL A 149 -1.71 16.91 5.57
CA VAL A 149 -2.70 15.85 5.81
C VAL A 149 -2.13 14.77 6.73
N LEU A 150 -0.87 14.36 6.51
CA LEU A 150 -0.23 13.36 7.37
C LEU A 150 -0.13 13.83 8.82
N ASN A 151 0.35 15.06 9.05
CA ASN A 151 0.44 15.65 10.39
C ASN A 151 -0.92 15.71 11.06
N ALA A 152 -1.97 16.04 10.31
CA ALA A 152 -3.32 16.11 10.83
C ALA A 152 -3.89 14.74 11.20
N LEU A 153 -3.56 13.68 10.45
CA LEU A 153 -3.90 12.30 10.84
C LEU A 153 -3.12 11.85 12.08
N GLU A 154 -1.84 12.19 12.17
CA GLU A 154 -0.97 11.87 13.31
C GLU A 154 -1.43 12.60 14.58
N ASP A 155 -1.90 13.84 14.46
CA ASP A 155 -2.50 14.61 15.56
C ASP A 155 -3.72 13.88 16.15
N VAL A 156 -4.67 13.46 15.29
CA VAL A 156 -5.85 12.70 15.75
C VAL A 156 -5.45 11.36 16.39
N LEU A 157 -4.44 10.67 15.83
CA LEU A 157 -3.90 9.45 16.43
C LEU A 157 -3.27 9.70 17.81
N CYS A 158 -2.57 10.82 17.99
CA CYS A 158 -2.02 11.22 19.28
C CYS A 158 -3.10 11.39 20.34
N HIS A 159 -4.19 12.11 20.03
CA HIS A 159 -5.35 12.19 20.92
C HIS A 159 -5.98 10.81 21.16
N GLY A 160 -6.06 9.97 20.12
CA GLY A 160 -6.62 8.61 20.21
C GLY A 160 -5.83 7.65 21.07
N MET A 161 -4.55 7.92 21.33
CA MET A 161 -3.74 7.17 22.29
C MET A 161 -4.04 7.54 23.74
N SER A 162 -4.48 8.77 24.01
CA SER A 162 -4.88 9.21 25.36
C SER A 162 -6.27 8.66 25.74
N GLY A 163 -7.17 8.54 24.76
CA GLY A 163 -8.44 7.83 24.91
C GLY A 163 -9.52 8.36 23.98
N PHE A 164 -10.61 7.60 23.86
CA PHE A 164 -11.76 8.00 23.03
C PHE A 164 -12.37 9.33 23.49
N GLY A 165 -12.48 9.54 24.81
CA GLY A 165 -13.02 10.77 25.39
C GLY A 165 -12.22 12.01 24.98
N ASP A 166 -10.89 11.90 24.99
CA ASP A 166 -10.00 13.02 24.64
C ASP A 166 -10.15 13.41 23.16
N VAL A 167 -10.29 12.42 22.27
CA VAL A 167 -10.54 12.68 20.83
C VAL A 167 -11.87 13.41 20.62
N VAL A 168 -12.93 13.00 21.32
CA VAL A 168 -14.25 13.64 21.23
C VAL A 168 -14.22 15.05 21.81
N GLU A 169 -13.57 15.22 22.96
CA GLU A 169 -13.43 16.51 23.63
C GLU A 169 -12.63 17.50 22.76
N SER A 170 -11.44 17.13 22.28
CA SER A 170 -10.62 17.97 21.41
C SER A 170 -11.32 18.30 20.09
N HIS A 171 -12.04 17.34 19.49
CA HIS A 171 -12.86 17.61 18.31
C HIS A 171 -13.95 18.65 18.59
N SER A 172 -14.65 18.53 19.73
CA SER A 172 -15.73 19.45 20.11
C SER A 172 -15.22 20.87 20.35
N ARG A 173 -13.99 21.00 20.82
CA ARG A 173 -13.30 22.28 21.05
C ARG A 173 -12.63 22.86 19.81
N ARG A 174 -12.65 22.14 18.67
CA ARG A 174 -11.94 22.50 17.45
C ARG A 174 -10.43 22.61 17.63
N GLU A 175 -9.87 21.74 18.46
CA GLU A 175 -8.44 21.73 18.79
C GLU A 175 -7.64 20.80 17.87
N LEU A 176 -8.29 19.95 17.08
CA LEU A 176 -7.61 19.04 16.16
C LEU A 176 -7.03 19.81 14.97
N LEU A 177 -5.82 19.45 14.56
CA LEU A 177 -5.04 20.20 13.58
C LEU A 177 -5.79 20.40 12.25
N TYR A 178 -6.54 19.40 11.79
CA TYR A 178 -7.31 19.50 10.55
C TYR A 178 -8.46 20.53 10.60
N GLN A 179 -8.91 20.91 11.80
CA GLN A 179 -9.99 21.89 12.00
C GLN A 179 -9.45 23.32 12.08
N VAL A 180 -8.16 23.49 12.35
CA VAL A 180 -7.49 24.79 12.50
C VAL A 180 -6.76 25.20 11.24
N LEU A 181 -6.20 24.24 10.49
CA LEU A 181 -5.49 24.54 9.25
C LEU A 181 -6.47 24.99 8.15
N PRO A 182 -6.10 26.01 7.35
CA PRO A 182 -6.90 26.42 6.20
C PRO A 182 -7.01 25.28 5.21
N SER A 183 -8.23 25.06 4.69
CA SER A 183 -8.51 24.08 3.64
C SER A 183 -7.73 24.48 2.38
N SER A 184 -6.57 23.85 2.17
CA SER A 184 -5.79 23.95 0.93
C SER A 184 -6.35 23.05 -0.16
#